data_AF-A0A3T1CY08-F1
#
_entry.id   AF-A0A3T1CY08-F1
#
_cell.length_a   1.000
_cell.length_b   1.000
_cell.length_c   1.000
_cell.angle_alpha   90.00
_cell.angle_beta   90.00
_cell.angle_gamma   90.00
#
_symmetry.space_group_name_H-M   'P 1'
#
loop_
_entity.id
_entity.type
_entity.pdbx_description
1 polymer ?
#
loop_
_entity_poly.entity_id
_entity_poly.type
_entity_poly.pdbx_seq_one_letter_code
_entity_poly.pdbx_strand_id
1 'polypeptide(L)' 'MKAIASITIDNEFVVHDIRVIDGNNGMFVAMPSKRTPDGEFRDIAHPISSGTREKIQAAVLTEYERAAQEEEVMVEGA' A
#
# COMPACT_ATOMS: atom_id res chain seq x y z
N MET A 1 4.08 -10.16 2.54
CA MET A 1 4.33 -8.70 2.39
C MET A 1 5.28 -8.54 1.23
N LYS A 2 4.96 -7.65 0.28
CA LYS A 2 5.70 -7.49 -0.98
C LYS A 2 6.44 -6.16 -1.05
N ALA A 3 5.81 -5.07 -0.60
CA ALA A 3 6.42 -3.74 -0.59
C ALA A 3 5.91 -2.87 0.56
N ILE A 4 6.65 -1.80 0.85
CA ILE A 4 6.21 -0.67 1.68
C ILE A 4 6.09 0.54 0.75
N ALA A 5 4.98 1.26 0.86
CA ALA A 5 4.69 2.43 0.06
C ALA A 5 4.33 3.62 0.97
N SER A 6 4.51 4.81 0.40
CA SER A 6 3.96 6.05 0.93
C SER A 6 3.08 6.68 -0.13
N ILE A 7 1.97 7.29 0.27
CA ILE A 7 1.08 8.01 -0.64
C ILE A 7 1.04 9.49 -0.26
N THR A 8 0.86 10.35 -1.27
CA THR A 8 0.59 11.77 -1.07
C THR A 8 -0.82 12.06 -1.53
N ILE A 9 -1.62 12.69 -0.67
CA ILE A 9 -3.00 13.08 -0.92
C ILE A 9 -3.00 14.58 -1.20
N ASP A 10 -3.57 14.95 -2.34
CA ASP A 10 -3.74 16.34 -2.81
C ASP A 10 -2.45 17.19 -2.81
N ASN A 11 -1.27 16.55 -2.89
CA ASN A 11 0.05 17.20 -2.77
C ASN A 11 0.27 17.92 -1.42
N GLU A 12 -0.52 17.62 -0.41
CA GLU A 12 -0.54 18.36 0.86
C GLU A 12 -0.34 17.46 2.08
N PHE A 13 -0.68 16.17 1.98
CA PHE A 13 -0.64 15.25 3.11
C PHE A 13 -0.03 13.91 2.74
N VAL A 14 0.95 13.43 3.52
CA VAL A 14 1.63 12.16 3.26
C VAL A 14 1.24 11.12 4.31
N VAL A 15 0.97 9.90 3.85
CA VAL A 15 0.80 8.72 4.70
C VAL A 15 1.90 7.73 4.39
N HIS A 16 2.71 7.42 5.41
CA HIS A 16 3.76 6.41 5.36
C HIS A 16 3.26 5.04 5.83
N ASP A 17 4.11 4.03 5.66
CA ASP A 17 3.92 2.67 6.17
C ASP A 17 2.65 1.96 5.65
N ILE A 18 2.18 2.29 4.44
CA ILE A 18 1.19 1.44 3.77
C ILE A 18 1.92 0.25 3.14
N ARG A 19 1.29 -0.93 3.18
CA ARG A 19 1.93 -2.19 2.81
C ARG A 19 1.18 -2.83 1.65
N VAL A 20 1.93 -3.28 0.64
CA VAL A 20 1.41 -4.17 -0.39
C VAL A 20 1.51 -5.60 0.11
N ILE A 21 0.37 -6.27 0.22
CA ILE A 21 0.26 -7.64 0.75
C ILE A 21 -0.31 -8.54 -0.34
N ASP A 22 0.33 -9.69 -0.52
CA ASP A 22 -0.15 -10.78 -1.34
C ASP A 22 -0.95 -11.72 -0.43
N GLY A 23 -2.27 -11.65 -0.53
CA GLY A 23 -3.20 -12.46 0.25
C GLY A 23 -3.82 -13.58 -0.58
N ASN A 24 -4.64 -14.41 0.07
CA ASN A 24 -5.24 -15.59 -0.59
C ASN A 24 -6.16 -15.22 -1.78
N ASN A 25 -6.68 -13.99 -1.83
CA ASN A 25 -7.57 -13.50 -2.89
C ASN A 25 -6.87 -12.45 -3.78
N GLY A 26 -5.54 -12.51 -3.88
CA GLY A 26 -4.73 -11.56 -4.64
C GLY A 26 -4.14 -10.44 -3.80
N MET A 27 -3.50 -9.51 -4.50
CA MET A 27 -2.81 -8.39 -3.86
C MET A 27 -3.79 -7.34 -3.34
N PHE A 28 -3.51 -6.82 -2.16
CA PHE A 28 -4.27 -5.74 -1.54
C PHE A 28 -3.35 -4.80 -0.76
N VAL A 29 -3.88 -3.62 -0.43
CA VAL A 29 -3.16 -2.60 0.32
C VAL A 29 -3.63 -2.61 1.77
N ALA A 30 -2.69 -2.85 2.69
CA ALA A 30 -2.92 -2.73 4.12
C ALA A 30 -2.45 -1.35 4.61
N MET A 31 -3.33 -0.67 5.33
CA MET A 31 -3.05 0.63 5.94
C MET A 31 -1.99 0.52 7.06
N PRO A 32 -1.34 1.64 7.43
CA PRO A 32 -0.46 1.67 8.60
C PRO A 32 -1.27 1.37 9.85
N SER A 33 -0.81 0.43 10.67
CA SER A 33 -1.52 -0.01 11.87
C SER A 33 -0.61 -0.07 13.09
N LYS A 34 -1.17 0.20 14.27
CA LYS A 34 -0.46 0.14 15.55
C LYS A 34 -1.15 -0.85 16.48
N ARG A 35 -0.35 -1.58 17.25
CA ARG A 35 -0.85 -2.45 18.31
C ARG A 35 -1.34 -1.60 19.48
N THR A 36 -2.58 -1.79 19.90
CA THR A 36 -3.18 -1.16 21.09
C THR A 36 -2.77 -1.90 22.37
N PRO A 37 -2.92 -1.30 23.56
CA PRO A 37 -2.51 -1.92 24.83
C PRO A 37 -3.24 -3.23 25.17
N ASP A 38 -4.47 -3.39 24.66
CA ASP A 38 -5.27 -4.62 24.73
C ASP A 38 -4.77 -5.72 23.78
N GLY A 39 -3.81 -5.41 22.90
CA GLY A 39 -3.16 -6.34 21.99
C GLY A 39 -3.75 -6.38 20.58
N GLU A 40 -4.85 -5.67 20.31
CA GLU A 40 -5.43 -5.56 18.97
C GLU A 40 -4.56 -4.70 18.04
N PHE A 41 -4.73 -4.82 16.73
CA PHE A 41 -4.16 -3.89 15.76
C PHE A 41 -5.24 -3.00 15.20
N ARG A 42 -4.99 -1.68 15.20
CA ARG A 42 -5.89 -0.71 14.58
C ARG A 42 -5.15 0.15 13.58
N ASP A 43 -5.81 0.44 12.48
CA ASP A 43 -5.29 1.34 11.46
C ASP A 43 -5.15 2.74 12.04
N ILE A 44 -3.97 3.32 11.87
CA ILE A 44 -3.65 4.70 12.28
C ILE A 44 -4.27 5.68 11.29
N ALA A 45 -4.26 5.34 10.00
CA ALA A 45 -4.90 6.08 8.93
C ALA A 45 -5.72 5.11 8.08
N HIS A 46 -7.00 5.42 7.84
CA HIS A 46 -7.84 4.57 7.01
C HIS A 46 -8.89 5.39 6.25
N PRO A 47 -9.24 5.00 5.01
CA PRO A 47 -10.35 5.60 4.28
C PRO A 47 -11.69 5.26 4.95
N ILE A 48 -12.58 6.24 5.04
CA ILE A 48 -13.93 6.06 5.60
C ILE A 48 -14.82 5.29 4.61
N SER A 49 -14.74 5.62 3.32
CA SER A 49 -15.60 5.04 2.28
C SER A 49 -14.89 4.00 1.42
N SER A 50 -15.66 3.04 0.90
CA SER A 50 -15.17 2.04 -0.06
C SER A 50 -14.57 2.69 -1.31
N GLY A 51 -15.21 3.72 -1.86
CA GLY A 51 -14.68 4.43 -3.03
C GLY A 51 -13.31 5.07 -2.79
N THR A 52 -13.03 5.57 -1.58
CA THR A 52 -11.68 6.09 -1.25
C THR A 52 -10.69 4.95 -1.06
N ARG A 53 -11.12 3.84 -0.46
CA ARG A 53 -10.30 2.63 -0.34
C ARG A 53 -9.88 2.09 -1.70
N GLU A 54 -10.82 1.99 -2.64
CA GLU A 54 -10.57 1.54 -4.01
C GLU A 54 -9.58 2.46 -4.72
N LYS A 55 -9.72 3.79 -4.58
CA LYS A 55 -8.77 4.76 -5.14
C LYS A 55 -7.35 4.55 -4.61
N ILE A 56 -7.19 4.42 -3.29
CA ILE A 56 -5.87 4.19 -2.69
C ILE A 56 -5.30 2.85 -3.15
N GLN A 57 -6.11 1.80 -3.14
CA GLN A 57 -5.67 0.47 -3.55
C GLN A 57 -5.22 0.45 -5.01
N ALA A 58 -6.02 1.02 -5.92
CA ALA A 58 -5.69 1.10 -7.33
C ALA A 58 -4.40 1.89 -7.58
N ALA A 59 -4.25 3.06 -6.96
CA ALA A 59 -3.07 3.90 -7.12
C ALA A 59 -1.78 3.17 -6.67
N VAL A 60 -1.82 2.55 -5.49
CA VAL A 60 -0.64 1.87 -4.94
C VAL A 60 -0.31 0.59 -5.71
N LEU A 61 -1.30 -0.23 -6.08
CA LEU A 61 -1.05 -1.47 -6.82
C LEU A 61 -0.56 -1.19 -8.24
N THR A 62 -1.10 -0.17 -8.92
CA THR A 62 -0.63 0.24 -10.25
C THR A 62 0.85 0.64 -10.21
N GLU A 63 1.24 1.47 -9.24
CA GLU A 63 2.64 1.88 -9.10
C GLU A 63 3.56 0.73 -8.66
N TYR A 64 3.06 -0.20 -7.84
CA TYR A 64 3.81 -1.40 -7.47
C TYR A 64 4.09 -2.29 -8.70
N GLU A 65 3.09 -2.54 -9.54
CA GLU A 65 3.25 -3.32 -10.78
C GLU A 65 4.22 -2.63 -11.75
N ARG A 66 4.13 -1.31 -11.90
CA ARG A 66 5.06 -0.53 -12.71
C ARG A 66 6.49 -0.65 -12.20
N ALA A 67 6.71 -0.46 -10.91
CA ALA A 67 8.03 -0.57 -10.30
C ALA A 67 8.62 -2.00 -10.41
N ALA A 68 7.79 -3.03 -10.25
CA ALA A 68 8.21 -4.42 -10.42
C ALA A 68 8.66 -4.73 -11.85
N GLN A 69 7.95 -4.21 -12.86
CA GLN A 69 8.35 -4.35 -14.26
C GLN A 69 9.67 -3.61 -14.56
N GLU A 70 9.83 -2.39 -14.04
CA GLU A 70 11.07 -1.63 -14.17
C GLU A 70 12.25 -2.39 -13.53
N GLU A 71 12.05 -3.02 -12.37
CA GLU A 71 13.06 -3.85 -11.71
C GLU A 71 13.43 -5.10 -12.53
N GLU A 72 12.45 -5.83 -13.06
CA GLU A 72 12.68 -6.99 -13.94
C GLU A 72 13.53 -6.62 -15.17
N VAL A 73 13.21 -5.50 -15.84
CA VAL A 73 13.96 -5.01 -17.01
C VAL A 73 15.41 -4.66 -16.65
N MET A 74 15.65 -4.07 -15.47
CA MET A 74 17.01 -3.76 -15.03
C MET A 74 17.83 -5.01 -14.70
N VAL A 75 17.19 -6.06 -14.17
CA VAL A 75 17.88 -7.32 -13.83
C VAL A 75 18.23 -8.11 -15.08
N GLU A 76 17.36 -8.17 -16.09
CA GLU A 76 17.66 -8.89 -17.35
C GLU A 76 18.72 -8.18 -18.22
N GLY A 77 18.89 -6.86 -18.05
CA GLY A 77 19.89 -6.07 -18.75
C GLY A 77 21.29 -6.04 -18.12
N ALA A 78 21.50 -6.68 -16.97
CA ALA A 78 22.75 -6.72 -16.20
C ALA A 78 23.48 -8.06 -16.31
#